data_AF-X1NMI4-F1
#
_entry.id   AF-X1NMI4-F1
#
_cell.length_a   1.000
_cell.length_b   1.000
_cell.length_c   1.000
_cell.angle_alpha   90.00
_cell.angle_beta   90.00
_cell.angle_gamma   90.00
#
_symmetry.space_group_name_H-M   'P 1'
#
loop_
_entity.id
_entity.type
_entity.pdbx_description
1 polymer ?
#
loop_
_entity_poly.entity_id
_entity_poly.type
_entity_poly.pdbx_seq_one_letter_code
_entity_poly.pdbx_strand_id
1 'polypeptide(L)'
;VGYFVSALEGFDQNLVFSGNFSGKISDLKGKQINVRFGDISTISCDFNFIGLPNIEETFIFINLQKLITGTEDIEKFNNPQIGKKITLPAGFRALGLITYKGNFTGFIDDFVAYGKFTSDLGNISTDLLIKPDTAATFSFNGKLKTEDFDIGKLSKTKNWVGKITLNASLDGHAFRDKQFSASLEGVVNDLEFNDYNYKGIELSGTFTEKAYDGSAYIDDPNVKFNFLGRFDFSQDIPEFDFTANVPRANLYKLNFDKYDSTSFLSFIITANFVGDNLDNTNGEIKLLNSYFS
;
A
#
# COMPACT_ATOMS: atom_id res chain seq x y z
N VAL A 1 -11.75 19.34 -28.27
CA VAL A 1 -10.92 18.34 -27.55
C VAL A 1 -11.64 17.01 -27.37
N GLY A 2 -12.96 16.99 -27.12
CA GLY A 2 -13.75 15.73 -27.04
C GLY A 2 -13.77 14.84 -28.30
N TYR A 3 -13.42 15.38 -29.47
CA TYR A 3 -13.37 14.59 -30.72
C TYR A 3 -12.16 13.65 -30.86
N PHE A 4 -11.13 13.79 -30.03
CA PHE A 4 -9.89 12.99 -30.16
C PHE A 4 -9.67 12.01 -29.02
N VAL A 5 -10.40 12.14 -27.91
CA VAL A 5 -10.37 11.21 -26.78
C VAL A 5 -11.76 11.20 -26.14
N SER A 6 -12.59 10.22 -26.50
CA SER A 6 -13.92 10.00 -25.88
C SER A 6 -13.84 9.83 -24.36
N ALA A 7 -12.68 9.37 -23.84
CA ALA A 7 -12.43 9.25 -22.40
C ALA A 7 -12.38 10.60 -21.64
N LEU A 8 -12.37 11.74 -22.34
CA LEU A 8 -12.43 13.09 -21.73
C LEU A 8 -13.82 13.74 -21.85
N GLU A 9 -14.81 13.07 -22.44
CA GLU A 9 -16.17 13.61 -22.53
C GLU A 9 -16.80 13.76 -21.14
N GLY A 10 -17.27 14.98 -20.84
CA GLY A 10 -17.91 15.37 -19.58
C GLY A 10 -16.94 15.60 -18.40
N PHE A 11 -15.65 15.77 -18.66
CA PHE A 11 -14.69 16.24 -17.65
C PHE A 11 -14.95 17.73 -17.33
N ASP A 12 -15.59 18.00 -16.18
CA ASP A 12 -16.00 19.36 -15.74
C ASP A 12 -14.87 20.14 -15.06
N GLN A 13 -13.63 19.98 -15.53
CA GLN A 13 -12.45 20.68 -15.00
C GLN A 13 -11.69 21.34 -16.13
N ASN A 14 -11.13 22.52 -15.85
CA ASN A 14 -10.28 23.24 -16.78
C ASN A 14 -8.98 22.46 -17.03
N LEU A 15 -8.95 21.69 -18.11
CA LEU A 15 -7.79 20.94 -18.54
C LEU A 15 -6.96 21.81 -19.49
N VAL A 16 -5.80 22.26 -19.02
CA VAL A 16 -4.83 22.99 -19.85
C VAL A 16 -3.80 22.01 -20.36
N PHE A 17 -3.73 21.86 -21.68
CA PHE A 17 -2.81 20.94 -22.34
C PHE A 17 -1.84 21.71 -23.24
N SER A 18 -0.56 21.36 -23.19
CA SER A 18 0.47 21.88 -24.12
C SER A 18 1.54 20.82 -24.39
N GLY A 19 2.23 20.92 -25.52
CA GLY A 19 3.30 20.00 -25.92
C GLY A 19 3.35 19.80 -27.42
N ASN A 20 4.27 18.94 -27.86
CA ASN A 20 4.48 18.64 -29.28
C ASN A 20 3.98 17.24 -29.60
N PHE A 21 3.16 17.12 -30.64
CA PHE A 21 2.71 15.84 -31.16
C PHE A 21 3.31 15.57 -32.53
N SER A 22 3.61 14.30 -32.81
CA SER A 22 4.10 13.88 -34.11
C SER A 22 3.71 12.42 -34.37
N GLY A 23 3.82 12.00 -35.64
CA GLY A 23 3.47 10.65 -36.06
C GLY A 23 2.04 10.52 -36.58
N LYS A 24 1.64 9.28 -36.88
CA LYS A 24 0.28 8.93 -37.31
C LYS A 24 -0.55 8.60 -36.07
N ILE A 25 -1.87 8.54 -36.20
CA ILE A 25 -2.72 8.07 -35.09
C ILE A 25 -2.25 6.69 -34.60
N SER A 26 -1.92 5.76 -35.50
CA SER A 26 -1.43 4.42 -35.16
C SER A 26 -0.05 4.36 -34.49
N ASP A 27 0.73 5.45 -34.49
CA ASP A 27 2.04 5.60 -33.83
C ASP A 27 2.19 7.08 -33.44
N LEU A 28 1.49 7.46 -32.36
CA LEU A 28 1.36 8.83 -31.89
C LEU A 28 2.38 9.11 -30.79
N LYS A 29 3.21 10.13 -31.02
CA LYS A 29 4.27 10.55 -30.10
C LYS A 29 3.95 11.91 -29.51
N GLY A 30 4.04 12.00 -28.17
CA GLY A 30 3.95 13.24 -27.41
C GLY A 30 5.30 13.58 -26.77
N LYS A 31 5.80 14.79 -26.99
CA LYS A 31 7.04 15.30 -26.40
C LYS A 31 6.79 16.59 -25.64
N GLN A 32 7.41 16.70 -24.45
CA GLN A 32 7.26 17.85 -23.56
C GLN A 32 5.80 18.15 -23.26
N ILE A 33 5.03 17.09 -23.01
CA ILE A 33 3.62 17.20 -22.71
C ILE A 33 3.47 17.76 -21.31
N ASN A 34 2.71 18.84 -21.19
CA ASN A 34 2.35 19.44 -19.92
C ASN A 34 0.82 19.51 -19.82
N VAL A 35 0.28 18.89 -18.78
CA VAL A 35 -1.15 18.91 -18.46
C VAL A 35 -1.34 19.56 -17.10
N ARG A 36 -2.30 20.48 -16.99
CA ARG A 36 -2.78 20.99 -15.71
C ARG A 36 -4.26 20.70 -15.58
N PHE A 37 -4.67 20.28 -14.39
CA PHE A 37 -6.07 20.02 -14.04
C PHE A 37 -6.27 20.23 -12.55
N GLY A 38 -7.52 20.37 -12.11
CA GLY A 38 -7.83 20.66 -10.72
C GLY A 38 -7.23 21.98 -10.25
N ASP A 39 -6.96 22.09 -8.94
CA ASP A 39 -6.46 23.33 -8.34
C ASP A 39 -4.92 23.39 -8.39
N ILE A 40 -4.25 22.23 -8.24
CA ILE A 40 -2.80 22.16 -8.10
C ILE A 40 -2.13 21.13 -9.01
N SER A 41 -2.91 20.26 -9.68
CA SER A 41 -2.33 19.10 -10.35
C SER A 41 -1.64 19.45 -11.66
N THR A 42 -0.41 18.97 -11.80
CA THR A 42 0.42 19.18 -12.98
C THR A 42 1.11 17.88 -13.38
N ILE A 43 1.06 17.56 -14.67
CA ILE A 43 1.74 16.42 -15.29
C ILE A 43 2.74 16.98 -16.30
N SER A 44 3.96 16.47 -16.26
CA SER A 44 4.99 16.64 -17.29
C SER A 44 5.42 15.24 -17.73
N CYS A 45 5.15 14.89 -18.99
CA CYS A 45 5.46 13.57 -19.55
C CYS A 45 5.95 13.64 -21.00
N ASP A 46 6.64 12.57 -21.42
CA ASP A 46 6.73 12.16 -22.82
C ASP A 46 5.93 10.86 -22.97
N PHE A 47 5.27 10.66 -24.12
CA PHE A 47 4.59 9.41 -24.39
C PHE A 47 4.77 8.93 -25.84
N ASN A 48 4.58 7.63 -26.03
CA ASN A 48 4.44 6.98 -27.33
C ASN A 48 3.31 5.95 -27.26
N PHE A 49 2.30 6.10 -28.12
CA PHE A 49 1.16 5.20 -28.22
C PHE A 49 1.15 4.53 -29.59
N ILE A 50 1.22 3.20 -29.62
CA ILE A 50 1.27 2.40 -30.86
C ILE A 50 0.05 1.49 -30.88
N GLY A 51 -0.83 1.62 -31.88
CA GLY A 51 -2.05 0.80 -32.01
C GLY A 51 -3.38 1.56 -31.91
N LEU A 52 -3.34 2.87 -31.64
CA LEU A 52 -4.55 3.71 -31.67
C LEU A 52 -5.24 3.67 -33.06
N PRO A 53 -6.56 3.88 -33.11
CA PRO A 53 -7.46 4.26 -32.01
C PRO A 53 -7.96 3.10 -31.15
N ASN A 54 -7.54 1.85 -31.42
CA ASN A 54 -7.94 0.70 -30.60
C ASN A 54 -7.16 0.69 -29.28
N ILE A 55 -7.71 1.33 -28.26
CA ILE A 55 -7.05 1.57 -26.97
C ILE A 55 -6.72 0.27 -26.23
N GLU A 56 -7.55 -0.76 -26.38
CA GLU A 56 -7.36 -2.08 -25.76
C GLU A 56 -6.14 -2.83 -26.34
N GLU A 57 -5.78 -2.56 -27.59
CA GLU A 57 -4.61 -3.15 -28.28
C GLU A 57 -3.41 -2.18 -28.34
N THR A 58 -3.53 -1.01 -27.72
CA THR A 58 -2.49 0.02 -27.82
C THR A 58 -1.35 -0.26 -26.86
N PHE A 59 -0.14 -0.42 -27.40
CA PHE A 59 1.07 -0.40 -26.60
C PHE A 59 1.38 1.03 -26.16
N ILE A 60 1.49 1.22 -24.84
CA ILE A 60 1.67 2.50 -24.18
C ILE A 60 3.08 2.56 -23.61
N PHE A 61 3.80 3.64 -23.93
CA PHE A 61 5.00 4.06 -23.21
C PHE A 61 4.79 5.48 -22.71
N ILE A 62 4.92 5.70 -21.41
CA ILE A 62 4.87 7.03 -20.79
C ILE A 62 6.08 7.17 -19.88
N ASN A 63 6.91 8.17 -20.15
CA ASN A 63 7.93 8.65 -19.22
C ASN A 63 7.37 9.87 -18.50
N LEU A 64 6.93 9.67 -17.27
CA LEU A 64 6.37 10.71 -16.41
C LEU A 64 7.51 11.39 -15.66
N GLN A 65 8.04 12.49 -16.22
CA GLN A 65 9.13 13.21 -15.60
C GLN A 65 8.71 13.86 -14.27
N LYS A 66 7.45 14.31 -14.18
CA LYS A 66 6.86 14.83 -12.95
C LYS A 66 5.34 14.79 -12.98
N LEU A 67 4.74 14.20 -11.95
CA LEU A 67 3.37 14.48 -11.53
C LEU A 67 3.44 15.23 -10.19
N ILE A 68 2.63 16.27 -10.05
CA ILE A 68 2.30 16.90 -8.77
C ILE A 68 0.78 16.83 -8.66
N THR A 69 0.26 16.39 -7.52
CA THR A 69 -1.19 16.33 -7.29
C THR A 69 -1.47 16.34 -5.78
N GLY A 70 -2.74 16.36 -5.43
CA GLY A 70 -3.23 16.19 -4.06
C GLY A 70 -4.49 15.35 -4.06
N THR A 71 -4.85 14.82 -2.90
CA THR A 71 -6.04 13.95 -2.77
C THR A 71 -7.33 14.62 -3.25
N GLU A 72 -7.47 15.93 -3.07
CA GLU A 72 -8.64 16.69 -3.53
C GLU A 72 -8.78 16.70 -5.05
N ASP A 73 -7.68 16.90 -5.77
CA ASP A 73 -7.68 16.88 -7.22
C ASP A 73 -7.88 15.46 -7.77
N ILE A 74 -7.37 14.43 -7.08
CA ILE A 74 -7.61 13.03 -7.43
C ILE A 74 -9.11 12.70 -7.30
N GLU A 75 -9.77 13.13 -6.22
CA GLU A 75 -11.21 12.88 -6.02
C GLU A 75 -12.10 13.72 -6.96
N LYS A 76 -11.58 14.85 -7.47
CA LYS A 76 -12.21 15.63 -8.55
C LYS A 76 -12.04 14.99 -9.93
N PHE A 77 -11.11 14.05 -10.09
CA PHE A 77 -10.94 13.28 -11.32
C PHE A 77 -12.12 12.31 -11.48
N ASN A 78 -13.27 12.87 -11.86
CA ASN A 78 -14.50 12.14 -12.13
C ASN A 78 -14.58 11.95 -13.65
N ASN A 79 -14.23 10.75 -14.13
CA ASN A 79 -14.49 10.37 -15.52
C ASN A 79 -15.96 9.93 -15.62
N PRO A 80 -16.81 10.65 -16.37
CA PRO A 80 -18.22 10.30 -16.52
C PRO A 80 -18.45 8.91 -17.11
N GLN A 81 -17.48 8.38 -17.87
CA GLN A 81 -17.54 7.03 -18.44
C GLN A 81 -17.28 5.92 -17.41
N ILE A 82 -16.61 6.23 -16.30
CA ILE A 82 -16.34 5.27 -15.20
C ILE A 82 -17.55 5.22 -14.24
N GLY A 83 -18.47 6.19 -14.31
CA GLY A 83 -19.75 6.19 -13.59
C GLY A 83 -19.63 6.20 -12.05
N LYS A 84 -18.42 6.33 -11.50
CA LYS A 84 -18.14 6.31 -10.07
C LYS A 84 -17.12 7.40 -9.73
N LYS A 85 -17.51 8.26 -8.79
CA LYS A 85 -16.62 9.22 -8.16
C LYS A 85 -15.52 8.46 -7.42
N ILE A 86 -14.26 8.78 -7.71
CA ILE A 86 -13.12 8.27 -6.94
C ILE A 86 -13.25 8.83 -5.52
N THR A 87 -13.37 7.94 -4.53
CA THR A 87 -13.41 8.30 -3.12
C THR A 87 -12.22 7.63 -2.45
N LEU A 88 -11.28 8.42 -1.95
CA LEU A 88 -10.09 7.89 -1.29
C LEU A 88 -10.39 7.59 0.18
N PRO A 89 -9.72 6.59 0.79
CA PRO A 89 -9.84 6.35 2.21
C PRO A 89 -9.47 7.60 3.02
N ALA A 90 -10.18 7.86 4.12
CA ALA A 90 -10.01 9.10 4.89
C ALA A 90 -8.57 9.36 5.37
N GLY A 91 -7.75 8.32 5.57
CA GLY A 91 -6.34 8.43 5.92
C GLY A 91 -5.46 9.05 4.82
N PHE A 92 -5.86 8.91 3.55
CA PHE A 92 -5.07 9.38 2.41
C PHE A 92 -4.95 10.89 2.35
N ARG A 93 -5.87 11.63 3.00
CA ARG A 93 -5.75 13.08 3.14
C ARG A 93 -4.43 13.50 3.81
N ALA A 94 -3.83 12.65 4.63
CA ALA A 94 -2.54 12.90 5.28
C ALA A 94 -1.34 12.85 4.31
N LEU A 95 -1.51 12.36 3.08
CA LEU A 95 -0.46 12.39 2.04
C LEU A 95 -0.10 13.83 1.62
N GLY A 96 -1.01 14.79 1.81
CA GLY A 96 -0.77 16.18 1.44
C GLY A 96 -0.41 16.34 -0.04
N LEU A 97 0.68 17.05 -0.32
CA LEU A 97 1.18 17.23 -1.68
C LEU A 97 1.91 15.96 -2.15
N ILE A 98 1.40 15.36 -3.22
CA ILE A 98 1.95 14.15 -3.81
C ILE A 98 2.80 14.55 -5.01
N THR A 99 4.01 14.01 -5.08
CA THR A 99 4.82 14.03 -6.29
C THR A 99 5.16 12.62 -6.73
N TYR A 100 5.14 12.39 -8.04
CA TYR A 100 5.51 11.11 -8.62
C TYR A 100 6.39 11.31 -9.85
N LYS A 101 7.39 10.45 -9.99
CA LYS A 101 8.22 10.34 -11.20
C LYS A 101 8.40 8.87 -11.52
N GLY A 102 8.23 8.50 -12.78
CA GLY A 102 8.29 7.10 -13.16
C GLY A 102 8.05 6.83 -14.64
N ASN A 103 7.99 5.56 -14.97
CA ASN A 103 7.64 5.09 -16.30
C ASN A 103 6.46 4.13 -16.22
N PHE A 104 5.59 4.20 -17.21
CA PHE A 104 4.53 3.24 -17.46
C PHE A 104 4.77 2.63 -18.83
N THR A 105 4.79 1.30 -18.91
CA THR A 105 5.06 0.60 -20.18
C THR A 105 4.26 -0.68 -20.27
N GLY A 106 3.55 -0.89 -21.37
CA GLY A 106 2.78 -2.11 -21.62
C GLY A 106 1.45 -1.83 -22.32
N PHE A 107 0.52 -2.77 -22.22
CA PHE A 107 -0.87 -2.65 -22.67
C PHE A 107 -1.78 -2.31 -21.49
N ILE A 108 -3.03 -1.91 -21.75
CA ILE A 108 -3.96 -1.56 -20.66
C ILE A 108 -4.26 -2.75 -19.75
N ASP A 109 -4.22 -3.96 -20.29
CA ASP A 109 -4.42 -5.24 -19.60
C ASP A 109 -3.11 -5.88 -19.07
N ASP A 110 -1.94 -5.32 -19.39
CA ASP A 110 -0.64 -5.80 -18.92
C ASP A 110 0.40 -4.66 -18.97
N PHE A 111 0.59 -3.96 -17.84
CA PHE A 111 1.54 -2.86 -17.75
C PHE A 111 2.45 -2.92 -16.53
N VAL A 112 3.66 -2.41 -16.71
CA VAL A 112 4.63 -2.20 -15.64
C VAL A 112 4.62 -0.74 -15.23
N ALA A 113 4.54 -0.50 -13.92
CA ALA A 113 4.66 0.80 -13.27
C ALA A 113 5.92 0.84 -12.40
N TYR A 114 6.92 1.56 -12.88
CA TYR A 114 8.15 1.84 -12.13
C TYR A 114 8.17 3.30 -11.71
N GLY A 115 8.40 3.60 -10.43
CA GLY A 115 8.50 4.99 -10.03
C GLY A 115 8.77 5.25 -8.57
N LYS A 116 8.93 6.54 -8.27
CA LYS A 116 9.06 7.08 -6.93
C LYS A 116 7.90 8.04 -6.66
N PHE A 117 7.20 7.76 -5.58
CA PHE A 117 6.16 8.56 -4.96
C PHE A 117 6.74 9.25 -3.72
N THR A 118 6.51 10.55 -3.59
CA THR A 118 6.94 11.35 -2.43
C THR A 118 5.76 12.18 -1.95
N SER A 119 5.54 12.17 -0.64
CA SER A 119 4.41 12.84 0.03
C SER A 119 4.86 13.42 1.37
N ASP A 120 3.97 14.12 2.07
CA ASP A 120 4.22 14.61 3.43
C ASP A 120 4.41 13.46 4.44
N LEU A 121 3.97 12.24 4.08
CA LEU A 121 4.19 11.05 4.88
C LEU A 121 5.56 10.42 4.65
N GLY A 122 6.27 10.73 3.57
CA GLY A 122 7.56 10.10 3.23
C GLY A 122 7.59 9.56 1.80
N ASN A 123 8.50 8.62 1.54
CA ASN A 123 8.77 8.13 0.19
C ASN A 123 8.34 6.68 0.01
N ILE A 124 7.82 6.38 -1.18
CA ILE A 124 7.53 5.04 -1.66
C ILE A 124 8.16 4.87 -3.03
N SER A 125 8.85 3.77 -3.27
CA SER A 125 9.32 3.37 -4.60
C SER A 125 8.68 2.05 -4.99
N THR A 126 8.27 1.93 -6.24
CA THR A 126 7.55 0.78 -6.75
C THR A 126 8.20 0.25 -8.02
N ASP A 127 8.18 -1.07 -8.16
CA ASP A 127 8.41 -1.79 -9.41
C ASP A 127 7.33 -2.86 -9.49
N LEU A 128 6.19 -2.49 -10.08
CA LEU A 128 4.96 -3.29 -10.05
C LEU A 128 4.50 -3.63 -11.46
N LEU A 129 4.33 -4.92 -11.72
CA LEU A 129 3.56 -5.46 -12.82
C LEU A 129 2.09 -5.47 -12.43
N ILE A 130 1.23 -4.95 -13.29
CA ILE A 130 -0.21 -4.87 -13.10
C ILE A 130 -0.89 -5.47 -14.31
N LYS A 131 -1.74 -6.47 -14.10
CA LYS A 131 -2.52 -7.12 -15.15
C LYS A 131 -4.02 -7.08 -14.85
N PRO A 132 -4.75 -6.10 -15.38
CA PRO A 132 -6.20 -6.14 -15.41
C PRO A 132 -6.67 -7.31 -16.29
N ASP A 133 -7.47 -8.22 -15.74
CA ASP A 133 -8.11 -9.29 -16.50
C ASP A 133 -9.49 -8.85 -16.98
N THR A 134 -9.82 -9.26 -18.20
CA THR A 134 -11.14 -9.17 -18.83
C THR A 134 -12.27 -9.72 -17.95
N ALA A 135 -11.97 -10.68 -17.06
CA ALA A 135 -12.92 -11.36 -16.18
C ALA A 135 -13.19 -10.65 -14.84
N ALA A 136 -13.05 -9.32 -14.77
CA ALA A 136 -13.30 -8.53 -13.55
C ALA A 136 -12.33 -8.79 -12.39
N THR A 137 -11.14 -9.31 -12.70
CA THR A 137 -10.02 -9.45 -11.76
C THR A 137 -8.88 -8.52 -12.17
N PHE A 138 -8.02 -8.17 -11.24
CA PHE A 138 -6.79 -7.42 -11.51
C PHE A 138 -5.70 -8.05 -10.64
N SER A 139 -4.60 -8.47 -11.26
CA SER A 139 -3.44 -8.98 -10.55
C SER A 139 -2.32 -7.94 -10.47
N PHE A 140 -1.53 -8.03 -9.42
CA PHE A 140 -0.32 -7.25 -9.24
C PHE A 140 0.80 -8.12 -8.69
N ASN A 141 2.02 -7.88 -9.17
CA ASN A 141 3.22 -8.53 -8.69
C ASN A 141 4.37 -7.53 -8.71
N GLY A 142 5.19 -7.51 -7.67
CA GLY A 142 6.44 -6.77 -7.73
C GLY A 142 6.96 -6.32 -6.39
N LYS A 143 7.74 -5.23 -6.39
CA LYS A 143 8.46 -4.74 -5.21
C LYS A 143 7.95 -3.37 -4.78
N LEU A 144 7.84 -3.21 -3.48
CA LEU A 144 7.52 -1.95 -2.82
C LEU A 144 8.61 -1.65 -1.79
N LYS A 145 9.12 -0.42 -1.83
CA LYS A 145 10.07 0.10 -0.84
C LYS A 145 9.52 1.37 -0.22
N THR A 146 9.57 1.48 1.09
CA THR A 146 9.31 2.74 1.81
C THR A 146 10.60 3.28 2.43
N GLU A 147 10.70 4.60 2.53
CA GLU A 147 11.76 5.28 3.28
C GLU A 147 11.11 6.36 4.15
N ASP A 148 11.23 6.20 5.47
CA ASP A 148 10.67 7.10 6.49
C ASP A 148 9.17 7.39 6.29
N PHE A 149 8.41 6.39 5.86
CA PHE A 149 6.98 6.56 5.55
C PHE A 149 6.13 6.49 6.81
N ASP A 150 5.39 7.55 7.13
CA ASP A 150 4.58 7.71 8.34
C ASP A 150 3.25 6.94 8.23
N ILE A 151 3.34 5.63 8.45
CA ILE A 151 2.18 4.73 8.44
C ILE A 151 1.23 5.01 9.62
N GLY A 152 1.75 5.55 10.72
CA GLY A 152 0.96 6.02 11.86
C GLY A 152 -0.03 7.10 11.51
N LYS A 153 0.39 8.12 10.74
CA LYS A 153 -0.52 9.16 10.22
C LYS A 153 -1.49 8.60 9.18
N LEU A 154 -1.04 7.73 8.27
CA LEU A 154 -1.91 7.14 7.25
C LEU A 154 -3.04 6.31 7.88
N SER A 155 -2.70 5.47 8.85
CA SER A 155 -3.64 4.57 9.54
C SER A 155 -4.38 5.22 10.71
N LYS A 156 -4.08 6.48 11.03
CA LYS A 156 -4.63 7.22 12.18
C LYS A 156 -4.29 6.57 13.54
N THR A 157 -3.14 5.90 13.63
CA THR A 157 -2.61 5.24 14.84
C THR A 157 -1.37 5.94 15.42
N LYS A 158 -1.14 7.21 15.03
CA LYS A 158 0.05 8.03 15.35
C LYS A 158 0.49 8.09 16.83
N ASN A 159 -0.38 7.70 17.76
CA ASN A 159 -0.05 7.68 19.19
C ASN A 159 0.84 6.48 19.56
N TRP A 160 0.88 5.45 18.70
CA TRP A 160 1.57 4.20 18.96
C TRP A 160 2.48 3.80 17.80
N VAL A 161 2.09 4.07 16.56
CA VAL A 161 2.87 3.73 15.35
C VAL A 161 3.35 5.02 14.70
N GLY A 162 4.60 5.04 14.24
CA GLY A 162 5.19 6.18 13.53
C GLY A 162 5.59 5.81 12.11
N LYS A 163 6.86 6.07 11.78
CA LYS A 163 7.45 5.81 10.46
C LYS A 163 7.89 4.36 10.26
N ILE A 164 7.90 3.95 8.99
CA ILE A 164 8.36 2.63 8.54
C ILE A 164 9.29 2.74 7.33
N THR A 165 10.39 2.00 7.38
CA THR A 165 11.31 1.75 6.25
C THR A 165 11.30 0.26 5.92
N LEU A 166 10.56 -0.10 4.88
CA LEU A 166 10.24 -1.47 4.46
C LEU A 166 10.79 -1.74 3.06
N ASN A 167 11.27 -2.97 2.82
CA ASN A 167 11.42 -3.54 1.49
C ASN A 167 10.55 -4.78 1.43
N ALA A 168 9.58 -4.81 0.51
CA ALA A 168 8.63 -5.92 0.37
C ALA A 168 8.50 -6.37 -1.08
N SER A 169 8.30 -7.67 -1.25
CA SER A 169 7.75 -8.30 -2.44
C SER A 169 6.26 -8.54 -2.20
N LEU A 170 5.45 -8.23 -3.20
CA LEU A 170 4.00 -8.35 -3.17
C LEU A 170 3.55 -9.17 -4.37
N ASP A 171 2.60 -10.07 -4.15
CA ASP A 171 1.88 -10.78 -5.20
C ASP A 171 0.42 -10.87 -4.80
N GLY A 172 -0.51 -10.50 -5.69
CA GLY A 172 -1.92 -10.54 -5.34
C GLY A 172 -2.87 -10.34 -6.50
N HIS A 173 -4.14 -10.55 -6.20
CA HIS A 173 -5.28 -10.45 -7.10
C HIS A 173 -6.42 -9.74 -6.37
N ALA A 174 -7.10 -8.81 -7.03
CA ALA A 174 -8.31 -8.20 -6.55
C ALA A 174 -9.45 -8.38 -7.56
N PHE A 175 -10.67 -8.45 -7.05
CA PHE A 175 -11.88 -8.69 -7.81
C PHE A 175 -12.80 -7.46 -7.73
N ARG A 176 -13.64 -7.24 -8.74
CA ARG A 176 -14.53 -6.06 -8.80
C ARG A 176 -15.51 -5.94 -7.63
N ASP A 177 -15.79 -7.03 -6.93
CA ASP A 177 -16.67 -7.08 -5.76
C ASP A 177 -15.95 -6.80 -4.42
N LYS A 178 -14.74 -6.21 -4.49
CA LYS A 178 -13.88 -5.85 -3.35
C LYS A 178 -13.27 -7.05 -2.63
N GLN A 179 -13.40 -8.27 -3.16
CA GLN A 179 -12.58 -9.39 -2.71
C GLN A 179 -11.15 -9.17 -3.17
N PHE A 180 -10.19 -9.62 -2.38
CA PHE A 180 -8.79 -9.63 -2.79
C PHE A 180 -8.03 -10.73 -2.05
N SER A 181 -6.93 -11.15 -2.64
CA SER A 181 -5.96 -12.04 -2.02
C SER A 181 -4.58 -11.52 -2.34
N ALA A 182 -3.72 -11.43 -1.35
CA ALA A 182 -2.35 -10.97 -1.53
C ALA A 182 -1.41 -11.72 -0.60
N SER A 183 -0.17 -11.84 -1.03
CA SER A 183 0.97 -12.30 -0.25
C SER A 183 2.00 -11.20 -0.17
N LEU A 184 2.69 -11.15 0.97
CA LEU A 184 3.75 -10.21 1.25
C LEU A 184 4.91 -10.95 1.89
N GLU A 185 6.11 -10.70 1.38
CA GLU A 185 7.37 -11.04 2.02
C GLU A 185 8.19 -9.76 2.15
N GLY A 186 8.67 -9.43 3.34
CA GLY A 186 9.36 -8.16 3.51
C GLY A 186 10.27 -8.08 4.73
N VAL A 187 11.21 -7.15 4.64
CA VAL A 187 12.13 -6.79 5.72
C VAL A 187 11.89 -5.34 6.09
N VAL A 188 11.52 -5.11 7.34
CA VAL A 188 11.40 -3.77 7.93
C VAL A 188 12.69 -3.45 8.67
N ASN A 189 13.42 -2.47 8.14
CA ASN A 189 14.69 -2.01 8.72
C ASN A 189 14.46 -1.11 9.92
N ASP A 190 13.40 -0.31 9.88
CA ASP A 190 13.03 0.65 10.91
C ASP A 190 11.50 0.70 11.01
N LEU A 191 10.99 0.55 12.23
CA LEU A 191 9.59 0.75 12.58
C LEU A 191 9.51 1.51 13.90
N GLU A 192 8.99 2.72 13.86
CA GLU A 192 8.66 3.46 15.07
C GLU A 192 7.38 2.89 15.69
N PHE A 193 7.50 2.33 16.88
CA PHE A 193 6.38 1.89 17.69
C PHE A 193 6.63 2.22 19.17
N ASN A 194 5.63 2.78 19.85
CA ASN A 194 5.70 3.19 21.26
C ASN A 194 6.97 4.01 21.59
N ASP A 195 7.24 5.05 20.80
CA ASP A 195 8.43 5.91 20.93
C ASP A 195 9.79 5.16 20.88
N TYR A 196 9.81 3.93 20.34
CA TYR A 196 11.00 3.13 20.12
C TYR A 196 11.11 2.73 18.64
N ASN A 197 12.33 2.75 18.09
CA ASN A 197 12.56 2.36 16.70
C ASN A 197 13.06 0.91 16.65
N TYR A 198 12.16 0.00 16.30
CA TYR A 198 12.43 -1.42 16.13
C TYR A 198 13.18 -1.68 14.84
N LYS A 199 14.12 -2.62 14.87
CA LYS A 199 14.93 -3.02 13.72
C LYS A 199 14.94 -4.54 13.53
N GLY A 200 15.37 -4.99 12.35
CA GLY A 200 15.58 -6.41 12.08
C GLY A 200 14.27 -7.21 12.11
N ILE A 201 13.21 -6.65 11.52
CA ILE A 201 11.91 -7.29 11.46
C ILE A 201 11.76 -7.97 10.09
N GLU A 202 11.40 -9.24 10.09
CA GLU A 202 11.03 -10.00 8.89
C GLU A 202 9.55 -10.36 8.95
N LEU A 203 8.86 -10.18 7.84
CA LEU A 203 7.42 -10.40 7.70
C LEU A 203 7.19 -11.33 6.51
N SER A 204 6.32 -12.33 6.69
CA SER A 204 5.83 -13.17 5.60
C SER A 204 4.39 -13.55 5.87
N GLY A 205 3.50 -13.39 4.91
CA GLY A 205 2.11 -13.80 5.10
C GLY A 205 1.22 -13.59 3.89
N THR A 206 0.01 -14.11 4.00
CA THR A 206 -1.08 -13.97 3.06
C THR A 206 -2.26 -13.29 3.76
N PHE A 207 -2.99 -12.49 3.01
CA PHE A 207 -4.13 -11.76 3.52
C PHE A 207 -5.20 -11.61 2.44
N THR A 208 -6.45 -11.78 2.84
CA THR A 208 -7.65 -11.54 2.04
C THR A 208 -8.47 -10.42 2.67
N GLU A 209 -9.64 -10.13 2.11
CA GLU A 209 -10.58 -9.19 2.74
C GLU A 209 -11.12 -9.67 4.09
N LYS A 210 -10.95 -10.95 4.42
CA LYS A 210 -11.53 -11.61 5.60
C LYS A 210 -10.56 -12.45 6.42
N ALA A 211 -9.35 -12.72 5.94
CA ALA A 211 -8.42 -13.57 6.66
C ALA A 211 -6.99 -13.06 6.56
N TYR A 212 -6.19 -13.42 7.55
CA TYR A 212 -4.75 -13.20 7.61
C TYR A 212 -4.10 -14.51 8.04
N ASP A 213 -3.00 -14.89 7.41
CA ASP A 213 -2.15 -16.01 7.83
C ASP A 213 -0.70 -15.60 7.59
N GLY A 214 0.10 -15.50 8.65
CA GLY A 214 1.47 -15.05 8.50
C GLY A 214 2.32 -15.18 9.74
N SER A 215 3.57 -14.75 9.56
CA SER A 215 4.62 -14.78 10.54
C SER A 215 5.35 -13.45 10.62
N ALA A 216 5.87 -13.17 11.81
CA ALA A 216 6.73 -12.03 12.05
C ALA A 216 7.89 -12.47 12.94
N TYR A 217 9.10 -12.07 12.56
CA TYR A 217 10.32 -12.28 13.34
C TYR A 217 10.93 -10.92 13.64
N ILE A 218 11.41 -10.72 14.88
CA ILE A 218 12.15 -9.52 15.26
C ILE A 218 13.41 -9.96 15.99
N ASP A 219 14.57 -9.52 15.48
CA ASP A 219 15.85 -9.59 16.17
C ASP A 219 16.41 -8.19 16.45
N ASP A 220 15.87 -7.56 17.48
CA ASP A 220 16.24 -6.24 17.93
C ASP A 220 17.09 -6.33 19.22
N PRO A 221 18.01 -5.37 19.48
CA PRO A 221 18.79 -5.35 20.72
C PRO A 221 17.96 -5.44 22.01
N ASN A 222 16.73 -4.90 22.01
CA ASN A 222 15.85 -4.83 23.17
C ASN A 222 14.67 -5.82 23.10
N VAL A 223 14.39 -6.45 21.95
CA VAL A 223 13.36 -7.50 21.84
C VAL A 223 13.77 -8.61 20.87
N LYS A 224 13.53 -9.86 21.29
CA LYS A 224 13.43 -11.00 20.38
C LYS A 224 11.98 -11.46 20.36
N PHE A 225 11.41 -11.59 19.18
CA PHE A 225 10.00 -11.94 19.00
C PHE A 225 9.85 -12.87 17.79
N ASN A 226 9.04 -13.93 17.96
CA ASN A 226 8.61 -14.78 16.88
C ASN A 226 7.09 -14.89 16.97
N PHE A 227 6.41 -14.70 15.86
CA PHE A 227 4.98 -14.84 15.75
C PHE A 227 4.64 -15.70 14.55
N LEU A 228 3.67 -16.58 14.73
CA LEU A 228 2.99 -17.32 13.68
C LEU A 228 1.52 -17.30 14.03
N GLY A 229 0.66 -16.89 13.11
CA GLY A 229 -0.76 -16.88 13.39
C GLY A 229 -1.65 -16.68 12.18
N ARG A 230 -2.85 -17.22 12.32
CA ARG A 230 -3.98 -17.10 11.41
C ARG A 230 -5.15 -16.46 12.13
N PHE A 231 -5.73 -15.44 11.51
CA PHE A 231 -6.94 -14.76 11.96
C PHE A 231 -7.99 -14.83 10.85
N ASP A 232 -9.18 -15.34 11.15
CA ASP A 232 -10.25 -15.55 10.18
C ASP A 232 -11.52 -14.80 10.63
N PHE A 233 -11.87 -13.77 9.87
CA PHE A 233 -13.04 -12.90 10.02
C PHE A 233 -14.13 -13.23 8.99
N SER A 234 -14.08 -14.42 8.36
CA SER A 234 -15.06 -14.80 7.35
C SER A 234 -16.44 -15.10 7.94
N GLN A 235 -16.49 -15.43 9.24
CA GLN A 235 -17.68 -15.72 10.02
C GLN A 235 -18.06 -14.53 10.93
N ASP A 236 -19.31 -14.51 11.41
CA ASP A 236 -19.78 -13.50 12.36
C ASP A 236 -18.99 -13.52 13.68
N ILE A 237 -18.57 -14.72 14.11
CA ILE A 237 -17.68 -14.90 15.26
C ILE A 237 -16.30 -15.31 14.71
N PRO A 238 -15.26 -14.46 14.85
CA PRO A 238 -13.96 -14.69 14.25
C PRO A 238 -13.17 -15.79 14.96
N GLU A 239 -12.29 -16.45 14.21
CA GLU A 239 -11.36 -17.49 14.67
C GLU A 239 -9.93 -16.95 14.75
N PHE A 240 -9.23 -17.30 15.82
CA PHE A 240 -7.84 -16.94 16.07
C PHE A 240 -7.03 -18.19 16.41
N ASP A 241 -5.99 -18.45 15.64
CA ASP A 241 -4.98 -19.48 15.95
C ASP A 241 -3.60 -18.82 15.85
N PHE A 242 -2.91 -18.64 16.97
CA PHE A 242 -1.58 -18.06 16.94
C PHE A 242 -0.67 -18.54 18.06
N THR A 243 0.62 -18.46 17.78
CA THR A 243 1.71 -18.60 18.76
C THR A 243 2.60 -17.37 18.69
N ALA A 244 2.83 -16.74 19.83
CA ALA A 244 3.81 -15.69 20.00
C ALA A 244 4.86 -16.12 21.03
N ASN A 245 6.12 -16.13 20.64
CA ASN A 245 7.26 -16.41 21.51
C ASN A 245 8.08 -15.13 21.65
N VAL A 246 8.16 -14.63 22.88
CA VAL A 246 9.00 -13.50 23.28
C VAL A 246 10.09 -14.05 24.20
N PRO A 247 11.23 -14.53 23.68
CA PRO A 247 12.31 -15.00 24.55
C PRO A 247 12.88 -13.90 25.45
N ARG A 248 12.84 -12.64 24.99
CA ARG A 248 13.38 -11.49 25.71
C ARG A 248 12.75 -10.20 25.22
N ALA A 249 12.25 -9.37 26.13
CA ALA A 249 11.88 -7.98 25.90
C ALA A 249 12.33 -7.11 27.09
N ASN A 250 13.09 -6.06 26.83
CA ASN A 250 13.43 -5.03 27.83
C ASN A 250 12.33 -3.96 27.83
N LEU A 251 11.37 -4.06 28.73
CA LEU A 251 10.18 -3.19 28.71
C LEU A 251 10.52 -1.73 28.97
N TYR A 252 11.58 -1.45 29.73
CA TYR A 252 12.04 -0.09 29.95
C TYR A 252 12.58 0.56 28.67
N LYS A 253 13.47 -0.14 27.97
CA LYS A 253 14.06 0.36 26.71
C LYS A 253 13.03 0.46 25.59
N LEU A 254 12.02 -0.40 25.61
CA LEU A 254 10.89 -0.39 24.68
C LEU A 254 9.77 0.58 25.10
N ASN A 255 9.99 1.38 26.16
CA ASN A 255 9.05 2.37 26.71
C ASN A 255 7.69 1.81 27.19
N PHE A 256 7.57 0.51 27.46
CA PHE A 256 6.38 -0.08 28.06
C PHE A 256 6.34 0.12 29.58
N ASP A 257 7.51 0.16 30.23
CA ASP A 257 7.66 0.48 31.64
C ASP A 257 8.56 1.71 31.81
N LYS A 258 8.01 2.83 32.26
CA LYS A 258 8.78 4.08 32.40
C LYS A 258 9.41 4.24 33.79
N TYR A 259 9.15 3.32 34.71
CA TYR A 259 9.50 3.48 36.12
C TYR A 259 10.60 2.51 36.54
N ASP A 260 10.57 1.28 36.05
CA ASP A 260 11.54 0.25 36.42
C ASP A 260 12.56 -0.02 35.30
N SER A 261 13.79 0.44 35.51
CA SER A 261 14.89 0.22 34.55
C SER A 261 15.34 -1.25 34.39
N THR A 262 14.89 -2.12 35.30
CA THR A 262 15.15 -3.55 35.29
C THR A 262 13.99 -4.38 34.74
N SER A 263 12.93 -3.73 34.26
CA SER A 263 11.73 -4.39 33.72
C SER A 263 12.04 -5.25 32.48
N PHE A 264 11.95 -6.56 32.64
CA PHE A 264 12.15 -7.56 31.60
C PHE A 264 10.98 -8.54 31.52
N LEU A 265 10.66 -8.96 30.30
CA LEU A 265 9.58 -9.89 30.01
C LEU A 265 10.07 -11.01 29.08
N SER A 266 9.69 -12.25 29.39
CA SER A 266 9.88 -13.43 28.56
C SER A 266 8.64 -14.31 28.69
N PHE A 267 8.09 -14.81 27.58
CA PHE A 267 6.96 -15.73 27.59
C PHE A 267 6.71 -16.38 26.23
N ILE A 268 5.94 -17.45 26.25
CA ILE A 268 5.26 -18.01 25.07
C ILE A 268 3.77 -17.92 25.32
N ILE A 269 3.03 -17.37 24.36
CA ILE A 269 1.56 -17.41 24.34
C ILE A 269 1.12 -18.24 23.15
N THR A 270 0.18 -19.16 23.39
CA THR A 270 -0.53 -19.89 22.33
C THR A 270 -2.01 -19.68 22.52
N ALA A 271 -2.73 -19.38 21.45
CA ALA A 271 -4.16 -19.18 21.48
C ALA A 271 -4.81 -19.91 20.30
N ASN A 272 -5.89 -20.63 20.59
CA ASN A 272 -6.78 -21.21 19.60
C ASN A 272 -8.20 -21.03 20.13
N PHE A 273 -8.91 -20.03 19.61
CA PHE A 273 -10.26 -19.70 20.08
C PHE A 273 -11.10 -19.03 18.99
N VAL A 274 -12.42 -19.08 19.20
CA VAL A 274 -13.42 -18.35 18.44
C VAL A 274 -14.08 -17.34 19.38
N GLY A 275 -14.21 -16.08 18.98
CA GLY A 275 -14.84 -15.04 19.81
C GLY A 275 -14.49 -13.62 19.36
N ASP A 276 -15.43 -12.68 19.49
CA ASP A 276 -15.17 -11.25 19.24
C ASP A 276 -15.10 -10.43 20.55
N ASN A 277 -15.43 -11.04 21.68
CA ASN A 277 -15.37 -10.45 23.02
C ASN A 277 -15.16 -11.53 24.11
N LEU A 278 -14.91 -11.09 25.35
CA LEU A 278 -14.66 -12.00 26.46
C LEU A 278 -15.85 -12.88 26.83
N ASP A 279 -17.09 -12.44 26.55
CA ASP A 279 -18.31 -13.17 26.92
C ASP A 279 -18.65 -14.31 25.94
N ASN A 280 -18.17 -14.24 24.69
CA ASN A 280 -18.40 -15.27 23.66
C ASN A 280 -17.13 -16.01 23.20
N THR A 281 -16.05 -15.91 23.98
CA THR A 281 -14.82 -16.65 23.70
C THR A 281 -15.00 -18.14 24.00
N ASN A 282 -14.78 -18.99 23.00
CA ASN A 282 -14.72 -20.43 23.12
C ASN A 282 -13.40 -20.96 22.56
N GLY A 283 -12.59 -21.61 23.40
CA GLY A 283 -11.28 -22.12 23.04
C GLY A 283 -10.30 -22.02 24.20
N GLU A 284 -9.01 -21.93 23.88
CA GLU A 284 -7.93 -21.97 24.85
C GLU A 284 -6.88 -20.89 24.58
N ILE A 285 -6.45 -20.22 25.65
CA ILE A 285 -5.30 -19.31 25.66
C ILE A 285 -4.34 -19.81 26.75
N LYS A 286 -3.12 -20.17 26.37
CA LYS A 286 -2.07 -20.62 27.29
C LYS A 286 -0.94 -19.61 27.33
N LEU A 287 -0.55 -19.23 28.55
CA LEU A 287 0.71 -18.55 28.84
C LEU A 287 1.69 -19.58 29.39
N LEU A 288 2.81 -19.76 28.71
CA LEU A 288 3.83 -20.76 29.00
C LEU A 288 5.18 -20.08 29.20
N ASN A 289 6.04 -20.69 30.03
CA ASN A 289 7.43 -20.27 30.24
C ASN A 289 7.56 -18.75 30.50
N SER A 290 6.64 -18.19 31.28
CA SER A 290 6.61 -16.76 31.56
C SER A 290 7.56 -16.37 32.68
N TYR A 291 8.25 -15.26 32.47
CA TYR A 291 9.12 -14.62 33.44
C TYR A 291 8.97 -13.11 33.32
N PHE A 292 8.78 -12.46 34.47
CA PHE A 292 8.72 -11.01 34.61
C PHE A 292 9.58 -10.62 35.81
N SER A 293 10.43 -9.62 35.64
CA SER A 293 11.31 -9.09 36.69
C SER A 293 11.51 -7.60 36.56
#